data_AF-A0A8T0PCN1-F1
#
_entry.id   AF-A0A8T0PCN1-F1
#
_cell.length_a   1.000
_cell.length_b   1.000
_cell.length_c   1.000
_cell.angle_alpha   90.00
_cell.angle_beta   90.00
_cell.angle_gamma   90.00
#
_symmetry.space_group_name_H-M   'P 1'
#
loop_
_entity.id
_entity.type
_entity.pdbx_description
1 polymer ?
#
loop_
_entity_poly.entity_id
_entity_poly.type
_entity_poly.pdbx_seq_one_letter_code
_entity_poly.pdbx_strand_id
1 'polypeptide(L)'
;MHISDAHLLVDNQLLVNYINGSDHSNPPDWKIKPFTQVVTNLLAGTSTTIHKIRREYNQMADLLARQSVSALQANQLDFSGSCVNPSHAHGCPFLGALQFVTINDVMVITASCC
;
A
#
# COMPACT_ATOMS: atom_id res chain seq x y z
N MET A 1 22.40 -8.43 -6.46
CA MET A 1 21.54 -9.55 -6.87
C MET A 1 21.12 -9.29 -8.30
N HIS A 2 21.71 -9.99 -9.27
CA HIS A 2 21.36 -9.86 -10.69
C HIS A 2 20.37 -10.99 -10.99
N ILE A 3 19.10 -10.64 -11.17
CA ILE A 3 18.06 -11.61 -11.51
C ILE A 3 18.07 -11.75 -13.02
N SER A 4 18.69 -12.82 -13.51
CA SER A 4 18.91 -13.03 -14.95
C SER A 4 17.64 -13.49 -15.68
N ASP A 5 16.72 -14.18 -14.99
CA ASP A 5 15.47 -14.73 -15.55
C ASP A 5 14.33 -14.68 -14.51
N ALA A 6 13.81 -13.49 -14.21
CA ALA A 6 12.58 -13.36 -13.41
C ALA A 6 11.35 -13.49 -14.30
N HIS A 7 10.52 -14.51 -14.09
CA HIS A 7 9.19 -14.55 -14.70
C HIS A 7 8.18 -13.88 -13.78
N LEU A 8 7.67 -12.72 -14.20
CA LEU A 8 6.58 -12.04 -13.49
C LEU A 8 5.24 -12.57 -13.98
N LEU A 9 4.47 -13.15 -13.07
CA LEU A 9 3.17 -13.76 -13.36
C LEU A 9 2.06 -12.92 -12.72
N VAL A 10 1.04 -12.59 -13.51
CA VAL A 10 -0.11 -11.78 -13.04
C VAL A 10 -1.41 -12.31 -13.61
N ASP A 11 -2.51 -12.14 -12.87
CA ASP A 11 -3.85 -12.55 -13.32
C ASP A 11 -4.69 -11.40 -13.90
N ASN A 12 -4.15 -10.18 -13.96
CA ASN A 12 -4.82 -9.00 -14.50
C ASN A 12 -4.36 -8.72 -15.95
N GLN A 13 -5.28 -8.88 -16.91
CA GLN A 13 -4.96 -8.67 -18.33
C GLN A 13 -4.63 -7.21 -18.68
N LEU A 14 -5.30 -6.24 -18.05
CA LEU A 14 -5.03 -4.82 -18.30
C LEU A 14 -3.60 -4.46 -17.90
N LEU A 15 -3.12 -5.04 -16.79
CA LEU A 15 -1.75 -4.82 -16.33
C LEU A 15 -0.73 -5.44 -17.29
N VAL A 16 -0.99 -6.66 -17.79
CA VAL A 16 -0.14 -7.30 -18.82
C VAL A 16 -0.02 -6.44 -20.07
N ASN A 17 -1.17 -5.97 -20.58
CA ASN A 17 -1.21 -5.15 -21.78
C ASN A 17 -0.46 -3.82 -21.59
N TYR A 18 -0.58 -3.21 -20.41
CA TYR A 18 0.09 -1.95 -20.12
C TYR A 18 1.60 -2.12 -19.98
N ILE A 19 2.08 -3.07 -19.17
CA ILE A 19 3.52 -3.24 -18.92
C ILE A 19 4.25 -3.73 -20.16
N ASN A 20 3.69 -4.69 -20.90
CA ASN A 20 4.31 -5.21 -22.13
C ASN A 20 4.05 -4.31 -23.35
N GLY A 21 3.17 -3.32 -23.23
CA GLY A 21 2.85 -2.38 -24.29
C GLY A 21 3.99 -1.39 -24.54
N SER A 22 3.90 -0.68 -25.67
CA SER A 22 4.84 0.39 -26.02
C SER A 22 4.47 1.75 -25.43
N ASP A 23 3.21 1.96 -25.04
CA ASP A 23 2.74 3.20 -24.40
C ASP A 23 2.54 3.01 -22.89
N HIS A 24 3.43 3.61 -22.12
CA HIS A 24 3.37 3.68 -20.65
C HIS A 24 2.89 5.06 -20.14
N SER A 25 2.36 5.90 -21.01
CA SER A 25 1.89 7.25 -20.61
C SER A 25 0.55 7.20 -19.90
N ASN A 26 -0.27 6.20 -20.24
CA ASN A 26 -1.68 6.09 -19.87
C ASN A 26 -1.96 4.78 -19.08
N PRO A 27 -1.68 4.74 -17.76
CA PRO A 27 -1.99 3.57 -16.95
C PRO A 27 -3.51 3.37 -16.80
N PRO A 28 -3.96 2.12 -16.57
CA PRO A 28 -5.38 1.81 -16.30
C PRO A 28 -5.95 2.56 -15.09
N ASP A 29 -5.10 2.86 -14.10
CA ASP A 29 -5.40 3.71 -12.96
C ASP A 29 -4.17 4.59 -12.66
N TRP A 30 -4.36 5.89 -12.46
CA TRP A 30 -3.26 6.80 -12.17
C TRP A 30 -2.57 6.47 -10.84
N LYS A 31 -3.32 5.91 -9.87
CA LYS A 31 -2.79 5.56 -8.54
C LYS A 31 -1.74 4.46 -8.60
N ILE A 32 -1.79 3.60 -9.62
CA ILE A 32 -0.83 2.50 -9.76
C ILE A 32 0.42 2.87 -10.56
N LYS A 33 0.45 4.07 -11.17
CA LYS A 33 1.56 4.55 -12.00
C LYS A 33 2.95 4.37 -11.35
N PRO A 34 3.20 4.83 -10.12
CA PRO A 34 4.53 4.68 -9.52
C PRO A 34 4.96 3.22 -9.39
N PHE A 35 4.05 2.31 -9.02
CA PHE A 35 4.35 0.88 -8.90
C PHE A 35 4.64 0.25 -10.26
N THR A 36 3.86 0.60 -11.28
CA THR A 36 4.10 0.10 -12.64
C THR A 36 5.43 0.59 -13.22
N GLN A 37 5.84 1.84 -12.91
CA GLN A 37 7.13 2.37 -13.35
C GLN A 37 8.31 1.62 -12.74
N VAL A 38 8.21 1.21 -11.47
CA VAL A 38 9.25 0.38 -10.81
C VAL A 38 9.42 -0.93 -11.57
N VAL A 39 8.31 -1.58 -11.95
CA VAL A 39 8.34 -2.82 -12.73
C VAL A 39 8.94 -2.59 -14.11
N THR A 40 8.51 -1.55 -14.83
CA THR A 40 9.08 -1.21 -16.15
C THR A 40 10.57 -0.95 -16.08
N ASN A 41 11.04 -0.23 -15.05
CA ASN A 41 12.46 0.04 -14.85
C ASN A 41 13.26 -1.22 -14.50
N LEU A 42 12.68 -2.14 -13.72
CA LEU A 42 13.32 -3.42 -13.39
C LEU A 42 13.49 -4.30 -14.62
N LEU A 43 12.51 -4.27 -15.53
CA LEU A 43 12.54 -5.00 -16.80
C LEU A 43 13.32 -4.24 -17.89
N ALA A 44 13.68 -2.97 -17.66
CA ALA A 44 14.40 -2.17 -18.63
C ALA A 44 15.80 -2.76 -18.87
N GLY A 45 16.06 -3.18 -20.11
CA GLY A 45 17.31 -3.83 -20.48
C GLY A 45 17.29 -5.36 -20.37
N THR A 46 16.16 -5.97 -19.97
CA THR A 46 15.94 -7.42 -20.11
C THR A 46 14.98 -7.70 -21.27
N SER A 47 15.03 -8.92 -21.83
CA SER A 47 14.02 -9.40 -22.78
C SER A 47 12.77 -9.95 -22.08
N THR A 48 12.58 -9.61 -20.80
CA THR A 48 11.58 -10.21 -19.94
C THR A 48 10.25 -9.47 -20.06
N THR A 49 9.19 -10.22 -20.37
CA THR A 49 7.81 -9.73 -20.36
C THR A 49 7.05 -10.29 -19.17
N ILE A 50 5.99 -9.60 -18.73
CA ILE A 50 5.10 -10.17 -17.72
C ILE A 50 4.06 -11.09 -18.37
N HIS A 51 3.71 -12.19 -17.70
CA HIS A 51 2.84 -13.22 -18.27
C HIS A 51 1.48 -13.28 -17.57
N LYS A 52 0.42 -13.41 -18.37
CA LYS A 52 -0.92 -13.67 -17.86
C LYS A 52 -1.03 -15.12 -17.38
N ILE A 53 -1.46 -15.31 -16.15
CA ILE A 53 -1.88 -16.61 -15.60
C ILE A 53 -3.38 -16.62 -15.31
N ARG A 54 -3.97 -17.80 -15.15
CA ARG A 54 -5.35 -17.90 -14.68
C ARG A 54 -5.46 -17.56 -13.19
N ARG A 55 -6.63 -17.06 -12.77
CA ARG A 55 -6.86 -16.60 -11.38
C ARG A 55 -6.69 -17.74 -10.38
N GLU A 56 -7.04 -18.98 -10.73
CA GLU A 56 -6.84 -20.13 -9.84
C GLU A 56 -5.37 -20.34 -9.43
N TYR A 57 -4.41 -19.89 -10.23
CA TYR A 57 -2.99 -19.99 -9.92
C TYR A 57 -2.46 -18.79 -9.11
N ASN A 58 -3.25 -17.74 -8.94
CA ASN A 58 -2.87 -16.52 -8.22
C ASN A 58 -3.55 -16.39 -6.84
N GLN A 59 -4.19 -17.46 -6.36
CA GLN A 59 -5.00 -17.47 -5.13
C GLN A 59 -4.21 -17.04 -3.89
N MET A 60 -2.95 -17.48 -3.76
CA MET A 60 -2.11 -17.10 -2.63
C MET A 60 -1.82 -15.60 -2.60
N ALA A 61 -1.51 -15.00 -3.76
CA ALA A 61 -1.25 -13.57 -3.85
C ALA A 61 -2.51 -12.75 -3.54
N ASP A 62 -3.67 -13.17 -4.04
CA ASP A 62 -4.96 -12.54 -3.74
C ASP A 62 -5.29 -12.62 -2.23
N LEU A 63 -5.08 -13.78 -1.61
CA LEU A 63 -5.30 -13.96 -0.17
C LEU A 63 -4.38 -13.06 0.65
N LEU A 64 -3.09 -12.99 0.34
CA LEU A 64 -2.14 -12.12 1.02
C LEU A 64 -2.49 -10.64 0.84
N ALA A 65 -2.89 -10.23 -0.36
CA ALA A 65 -3.34 -8.87 -0.62
C ALA A 65 -4.56 -8.50 0.24
N ARG A 66 -5.57 -9.38 0.30
CA ARG A 66 -6.75 -9.18 1.17
C ARG A 66 -6.38 -9.09 2.64
N GLN A 67 -5.52 -9.98 3.12
CA GLN A 67 -5.05 -9.96 4.51
C GLN A 67 -4.31 -8.66 4.83
N SER A 68 -3.48 -8.14 3.91
CA SER A 68 -2.77 -6.87 4.11
C SER A 68 -3.72 -5.68 4.25
N VAL A 69 -4.79 -5.64 3.45
CA VAL A 69 -5.82 -4.61 3.54
C VAL A 69 -6.57 -4.71 4.88
N SER A 70 -6.94 -5.91 5.30
CA SER A 70 -7.59 -6.11 6.60
C SER A 70 -6.69 -5.75 7.78
N ALA A 71 -5.39 -6.04 7.70
CA ALA A 71 -4.42 -5.67 8.73
C ALA A 71 -4.21 -4.15 8.81
N LEU A 72 -4.22 -3.45 7.67
CA LEU A 72 -4.19 -1.98 7.65
C LEU A 72 -5.44 -1.39 8.32
N GLN A 73 -6.61 -1.95 8.07
CA GLN A 73 -7.86 -1.52 8.74
C GLN A 73 -7.84 -1.80 10.25
N ALA A 74 -7.25 -2.92 10.67
CA ALA A 74 -7.07 -3.21 12.10
C ALA A 74 -6.10 -2.22 12.78
N ASN A 75 -5.03 -1.80 12.08
CA ASN A 75 -4.05 -0.85 12.60
C ASN A 75 -4.49 0.64 12.50
N GLN A 76 -5.59 0.95 11.80
CA GLN A 76 -6.14 2.31 11.75
C GLN A 76 -6.77 2.77 13.07
N LEU A 77 -6.93 1.87 14.05
CA LEU A 77 -7.61 2.18 15.32
C LEU A 77 -6.67 2.56 16.48
N ASP A 78 -5.36 2.39 16.34
CA ASP A 78 -4.41 2.69 17.43
C ASP A 78 -3.78 4.08 17.24
N PHE A 79 -4.50 5.10 17.72
CA PHE A 79 -3.91 6.43 17.89
C PHE A 79 -2.78 6.38 18.94
N SER A 80 -1.53 6.57 18.50
CA SER A 80 -0.36 6.73 19.37
C SER A 80 0.01 8.20 19.50
N GLY A 81 -0.41 8.85 20.58
CA GLY A 81 -0.09 10.25 20.88
C GLY A 81 0.80 10.38 22.11
N SER A 82 1.79 11.27 22.07
CA SER A 82 2.60 11.65 23.24
C SER A 82 2.22 13.06 23.71
N CYS A 83 2.10 13.26 25.02
CA CYS A 83 1.80 14.55 25.61
C CYS A 83 3.10 15.19 26.13
N VAL A 84 3.41 16.39 25.66
CA VAL A 84 4.63 17.13 26.04
C VAL A 84 4.38 18.10 27.20
N ASN A 85 3.12 18.25 27.65
CA ASN A 85 2.80 19.12 28.78
C ASN A 85 3.30 18.51 30.11
N PRO A 86 4.25 19.16 30.82
CA PRO A 86 4.80 18.65 32.07
C PRO A 86 3.76 18.44 33.17
N SER A 87 2.68 19.23 33.18
CA SER A 87 1.57 19.09 34.12
C SER A 87 0.73 17.82 33.89
N HIS A 88 0.91 17.15 32.74
CA HIS A 88 0.20 15.92 32.37
C HIS A 88 1.09 14.67 32.47
N ALA A 89 2.17 14.72 33.27
CA ALA A 89 3.13 13.63 33.42
C ALA A 89 2.49 12.27 33.82
N HIS A 90 1.35 12.28 34.48
CA HIS A 90 0.65 11.08 34.96
C HIS A 90 -0.53 10.65 34.08
N GLY A 91 -0.79 11.38 32.99
CA GLY A 91 -1.92 11.11 32.10
C GLY A 91 -2.44 12.38 31.47
N CYS A 92 -2.64 12.35 30.15
CA CYS A 92 -3.25 13.45 29.42
C CYS A 92 -4.75 13.14 29.22
N PRO A 93 -5.67 13.88 29.85
CA PRO A 93 -7.10 13.63 29.71
C PRO A 93 -7.58 13.77 28.25
N PHE A 94 -6.89 14.59 27.47
CA PHE A 94 -7.14 14.72 26.04
C PHE A 94 -6.73 13.46 25.24
N LEU A 95 -5.60 12.80 25.58
CA LEU A 95 -5.25 11.50 24.96
C LEU A 95 -6.28 10.42 25.33
N GLY A 96 -6.78 10.43 26.57
CA GLY A 96 -7.86 9.54 26.99
C GLY A 96 -9.17 9.80 26.24
N ALA A 97 -9.55 11.07 26.05
CA ALA A 97 -10.74 11.44 25.29
C ALA A 97 -10.65 11.08 23.80
N LEU A 98 -9.46 11.21 23.20
CA LEU A 98 -9.24 10.89 21.79
C LEU A 98 -9.47 9.41 21.45
N GLN A 99 -9.26 8.50 22.40
CA GLN A 99 -9.59 7.08 22.21
C GLN A 99 -11.08 6.83 22.00
N PHE A 100 -11.95 7.75 22.42
CA PHE A 100 -13.40 7.67 22.23
C PHE A 100 -13.89 8.42 20.99
N VAL A 101 -12.99 9.11 20.27
CA VAL A 101 -13.35 9.79 19.02
C VAL A 101 -13.20 8.80 17.87
N THR A 102 -14.28 8.59 17.13
CA THR A 102 -14.28 7.71 15.96
C THR A 102 -13.54 8.39 14.80
N ILE A 103 -12.26 8.04 14.63
CA ILE A 103 -11.38 8.58 13.57
C ILE A 103 -11.37 7.59 12.39
N ASN A 104 -12.47 7.54 11.63
CA ASN A 104 -12.58 6.58 10.51
C ASN A 104 -11.92 7.07 9.22
N ASP A 105 -11.87 8.39 8.99
CA ASP A 105 -11.49 8.98 7.70
C ASP A 105 -10.51 10.17 7.79
N VAL A 106 -9.95 10.43 8.98
CA VAL A 106 -8.97 11.50 9.20
C VAL A 106 -7.77 10.98 9.96
N MET A 107 -6.63 11.66 9.87
CA MET A 107 -5.44 11.33 10.69
C MET A 107 -5.13 12.54 11.57
N VAL A 108 -5.07 12.32 12.89
CA VAL A 108 -4.67 13.38 13.83
C VAL A 108 -3.15 13.50 13.79
N ILE A 109 -2.64 14.53 13.13
CA ILE A 109 -1.20 14.79 12.98
C ILE A 109 -0.64 15.51 14.22
N THR A 110 -1.42 16.42 14.80
CA THR A 110 -1.06 17.15 16.01
C THR A 110 -2.31 17.61 16.74
N ALA A 111 -2.22 17.73 18.05
CA ALA A 111 -3.26 18.30 18.87
C ALA A 111 -2.64 18.96 20.10
N SER A 112 -3.17 20.12 20.47
CA SER A 112 -2.70 20.92 21.60
C SER A 112 -3.78 21.00 22.67
N CYS A 113 -3.39 20.80 23.93
CA CYS A 113 -4.22 21.17 25.07
C CYS A 113 -4.02 22.66 25.36
N CYS A 114 -5.10 23.42 25.46
CA CYS A 114 -5.09 24.81 25.96
C CYS A 114 -5.29 24.83 27.48
#